data_AF-A0A7S1MGV8-F1
#
_entry.id   AF-A0A7S1MGV8-F1
#
_cell.length_a   1.000
_cell.length_b   1.000
_cell.length_c   1.000
_cell.angle_alpha   90.00
_cell.angle_beta   90.00
_cell.angle_gamma   90.00
#
_symmetry.space_group_name_H-M   'P 1'
#
loop_
_entity.id
_entity.type
_entity.pdbx_description
1 polymer ?
#
loop_
_entity_poly.entity_id
_entity_poly.type
_entity_poly.pdbx_seq_one_letter_code
_entity_poly.pdbx_strand_id
1 'polypeptide(L)'
;GLPRPRISPGKMPRDAAAFGEEDFLLPSHDDSSAVSSSAGSPLHREGTQVEFPASIEDVVVVVAARNREGMQLLRQGDLQEALELLNQAQALLDAWEEPDESSAGQQALAAARADTLSNLGVYHRRRGERELAIRCLSQGLRLHRAAGARRRVLVAAHLNLAACHLEAQSPALALQHASAAVDLGGHVVAAPELGGDDSPEGEQGEPERPPVEVPQADDYAMLAVAYHKVAEAYEGLRDWGKATFAYMQAYEVVRHSLGPQHRLTKSFERSSRCPSHLSAPTTALACPSPPRSARSAAPGGRRLPQIQRPRSQRSTGAPPAQAYELTKELFPSWPPESANREERRWYALARRETS
;
A
#
# COMPACT_ATOMS: atom_id res chain seq x y z
N GLY A 1 20.80 44.26 -9.27
CA GLY A 1 20.35 42.87 -9.43
C GLY A 1 21.19 41.99 -8.55
N LEU A 2 20.61 41.37 -7.53
CA LEU A 2 21.33 40.47 -6.62
C LEU A 2 21.22 39.03 -7.15
N PRO A 3 22.31 38.24 -7.14
CA PRO A 3 22.31 36.89 -7.66
C PRO A 3 21.53 35.94 -6.74
N ARG A 4 20.63 35.14 -7.33
CA ARG A 4 19.92 34.06 -6.61
C ARG A 4 20.91 32.93 -6.25
N PRO A 5 20.83 32.37 -5.04
CA PRO A 5 21.70 31.27 -4.65
C PRO A 5 21.31 30.00 -5.41
N ARG A 6 22.31 29.33 -6.00
CA ARG A 6 22.17 27.98 -6.55
C ARG A 6 21.97 27.00 -5.40
N ILE A 7 20.79 26.37 -5.36
CA ILE A 7 20.50 25.26 -4.46
C ILE A 7 21.01 24.00 -5.15
N SER A 8 22.08 23.41 -4.62
CA SER A 8 22.56 22.10 -5.06
C SER A 8 21.61 21.00 -4.58
N PRO A 9 21.27 19.99 -5.41
CA PRO A 9 20.45 18.86 -4.98
C PRO A 9 21.24 18.04 -3.95
N GLY A 10 20.75 18.03 -2.71
CA GLY A 10 21.33 17.25 -1.62
C GLY A 10 21.21 15.75 -1.89
N LYS A 11 22.34 15.03 -1.79
CA LYS A 11 22.37 13.56 -1.70
C LYS A 11 21.52 13.13 -0.49
N MET A 12 20.37 12.52 -0.77
CA MET A 12 19.58 11.80 0.24
C MET A 12 20.37 10.59 0.76
N PRO A 13 20.29 10.26 2.06
CA PRO A 13 20.88 9.04 2.59
C PRO A 13 20.21 7.80 1.97
N ARG A 14 21.03 6.84 1.52
CA ARG A 14 20.63 5.59 0.85
C ARG A 14 20.03 4.52 1.79
N ASP A 15 19.83 4.84 3.07
CA ASP A 15 19.38 3.87 4.09
C ASP A 15 17.86 3.65 4.13
N ALA A 16 17.12 4.15 3.13
CA ALA A 16 15.68 3.89 2.98
C ALA A 16 15.36 2.56 2.27
N ALA A 17 16.37 1.78 1.84
CA ALA A 17 16.20 0.50 1.15
C ALA A 17 16.04 -0.71 2.11
N ALA A 18 15.46 -0.52 3.30
CA ALA A 18 15.36 -1.56 4.32
C ALA A 18 14.15 -2.49 4.19
N PHE A 19 13.37 -2.38 3.10
CA PHE A 19 12.41 -3.39 2.68
C PHE A 19 12.77 -3.83 1.28
N GLY A 20 13.27 -5.05 1.12
CA GLY A 20 13.45 -5.64 -0.19
C GLY A 20 12.08 -5.67 -0.87
N GLU A 21 11.95 -4.98 -2.01
CA GLU A 21 10.73 -4.98 -2.84
C GLU A 21 10.29 -6.39 -3.28
N GLU A 22 11.19 -7.36 -3.13
CA GLU A 22 10.98 -8.80 -3.29
C GLU A 22 9.85 -9.35 -2.40
N ASP A 23 9.65 -8.79 -1.19
CA ASP A 23 8.67 -9.31 -0.22
C ASP A 23 7.24 -8.81 -0.44
N PHE A 24 7.03 -7.80 -1.30
CA PHE A 24 5.73 -7.12 -1.49
C PHE A 24 5.13 -7.27 -2.89
N LEU A 25 5.72 -8.11 -3.75
CA LEU A 25 4.99 -8.61 -4.91
C LEU A 25 3.89 -9.52 -4.39
N LEU A 26 2.70 -8.94 -4.20
CA LEU A 26 1.48 -9.67 -3.89
C LEU A 26 1.34 -10.82 -4.89
N PRO A 27 1.02 -12.05 -4.41
CA PRO A 27 0.77 -13.16 -5.30
C PRO A 27 -0.34 -12.74 -6.27
N SER A 28 -0.06 -12.83 -7.57
CA SER A 28 -1.10 -12.83 -8.59
C SER A 28 -2.02 -13.99 -8.28
N HIS A 29 -3.29 -13.72 -7.94
CA HIS A 29 -4.28 -14.75 -7.67
C HIS A 29 -4.43 -15.65 -8.90
N ASP A 30 -3.85 -16.86 -8.82
CA ASP A 30 -4.09 -17.95 -9.74
C ASP A 30 -5.22 -18.83 -9.17
N ASP A 31 -6.36 -18.87 -9.85
CA ASP A 31 -7.30 -19.99 -9.75
C ASP A 31 -6.58 -21.23 -10.34
N SER A 32 -6.16 -22.13 -9.46
CA SER A 32 -5.27 -23.25 -9.78
C SER A 32 -5.98 -24.37 -10.54
N SER A 33 -5.53 -24.64 -11.77
CA SER A 33 -5.49 -25.99 -12.34
C SER A 33 -4.07 -26.27 -12.80
N ALA A 34 -3.41 -27.21 -12.11
CA ALA A 34 -2.00 -27.52 -12.31
C ALA A 34 -1.81 -28.47 -13.50
N VAL A 35 -1.03 -28.06 -14.50
CA VAL A 35 -0.44 -28.96 -15.50
C VAL A 35 1.08 -28.93 -15.32
N SER A 36 1.63 -30.04 -14.83
CA SER A 36 3.07 -30.24 -14.65
C SER A 36 3.79 -30.20 -16.00
N SER A 37 4.92 -29.48 -16.07
CA SER A 37 5.84 -29.57 -17.20
C SER A 37 7.30 -29.58 -16.75
N SER A 38 8.04 -30.46 -17.43
CA SER A 38 9.36 -30.98 -17.14
C SER A 38 10.50 -30.09 -17.62
N ALA A 39 11.67 -30.29 -17.00
CA ALA A 39 12.94 -29.60 -17.18
C ALA A 39 13.44 -29.42 -18.64
N GLY A 40 14.06 -28.25 -18.86
CA GLY A 40 14.58 -27.79 -20.14
C GLY A 40 15.96 -28.32 -20.55
N SER A 41 16.18 -28.32 -21.86
CA SER A 41 17.47 -28.42 -22.57
C SER A 41 17.64 -27.17 -23.47
N PRO A 42 18.88 -26.74 -23.80
CA PRO A 42 19.13 -25.48 -24.49
C PRO A 42 18.85 -25.59 -26.00
N LEU A 43 18.04 -24.67 -26.52
CA LEU A 43 17.52 -24.66 -27.90
C LEU A 43 18.44 -23.92 -28.88
N HIS A 44 18.77 -24.60 -29.98
CA HIS A 44 19.10 -23.99 -31.26
C HIS A 44 17.86 -23.26 -31.82
N ARG A 45 18.06 -22.03 -32.29
CA ARG A 45 17.03 -21.13 -32.81
C ARG A 45 16.70 -21.46 -34.27
N GLU A 46 15.89 -22.50 -34.49
CA GLU A 46 15.21 -22.72 -35.77
C GLU A 46 13.91 -21.88 -35.83
N GLY A 47 13.64 -21.28 -36.98
CA GLY A 47 12.52 -20.36 -37.20
C GLY A 47 11.17 -21.04 -36.98
N THR A 48 10.64 -20.89 -35.76
CA THR A 48 9.33 -21.40 -35.38
C THR A 48 8.26 -20.51 -36.02
N GLN A 49 7.49 -21.06 -36.96
CA GLN A 49 6.23 -20.42 -37.38
C GLN A 49 5.35 -20.30 -36.13
N VAL A 50 4.96 -19.08 -35.78
CA VAL A 50 4.04 -18.84 -34.65
C VAL A 50 2.67 -19.28 -35.14
N GLU A 51 2.22 -20.46 -34.71
CA GLU A 51 0.83 -20.87 -34.91
C GLU A 51 -0.08 -19.84 -34.24
N PHE A 52 -0.91 -19.18 -35.04
CA PHE A 52 -1.89 -18.26 -34.50
C PHE A 52 -3.00 -19.06 -33.80
N PRO A 53 -3.37 -18.69 -32.56
CA PRO A 53 -4.49 -19.32 -31.87
C PRO A 53 -5.78 -19.24 -32.72
N ALA A 54 -6.64 -20.24 -32.62
CA ALA A 54 -7.85 -20.32 -33.45
C ALA A 54 -9.03 -19.53 -32.87
N SER A 55 -9.01 -19.22 -31.56
CA SER A 55 -10.09 -18.54 -30.84
C SER A 55 -9.58 -17.47 -29.86
N ILE A 56 -10.44 -16.52 -29.48
CA ILE A 56 -10.15 -15.51 -28.45
C ILE A 56 -9.81 -16.18 -27.11
N GLU A 57 -10.48 -17.28 -26.77
CA GLU A 57 -10.22 -18.03 -25.54
C GLU A 57 -8.78 -18.58 -25.52
N ASP A 58 -8.33 -19.15 -26.63
CA ASP A 58 -6.95 -19.64 -26.77
C ASP A 58 -5.93 -18.50 -26.64
N VAL A 59 -6.22 -17.33 -27.21
CA VAL A 59 -5.37 -16.12 -27.07
C VAL A 59 -5.23 -15.73 -25.61
N VAL A 60 -6.35 -15.62 -24.89
CA VAL A 60 -6.37 -15.21 -23.49
C VAL A 60 -5.59 -16.20 -22.64
N VAL A 61 -5.73 -17.51 -22.89
CA VAL A 61 -4.95 -18.55 -22.18
C VAL A 61 -3.45 -18.41 -22.44
N VAL A 62 -3.04 -18.24 -23.70
CA VAL A 62 -1.61 -18.09 -24.05
C VAL A 62 -1.03 -16.81 -23.46
N VAL A 63 -1.77 -15.69 -23.53
CA VAL A 63 -1.38 -14.40 -22.95
C VAL A 63 -1.25 -14.51 -21.43
N ALA A 64 -2.20 -15.16 -20.75
CA ALA A 64 -2.14 -15.37 -19.31
C ALA A 64 -0.91 -16.21 -18.91
N ALA A 65 -0.59 -17.27 -19.66
CA ALA A 65 0.60 -18.08 -19.43
C ALA A 65 1.89 -17.26 -19.58
N ARG A 66 2.00 -16.47 -20.66
CA ARG A 66 3.16 -15.57 -20.89
C ARG A 66 3.30 -14.50 -19.81
N ASN A 67 2.18 -13.93 -19.37
CA ASN A 67 2.15 -12.98 -18.26
C ASN A 67 2.66 -13.62 -16.95
N ARG A 68 2.20 -14.83 -16.62
CA ARG A 68 2.63 -15.56 -15.42
C ARG A 68 4.13 -15.86 -15.44
N GLU A 69 4.63 -16.38 -16.57
CA GLU A 69 6.05 -16.70 -16.77
C GLU A 69 6.91 -15.43 -16.74
N GLY A 70 6.51 -14.36 -17.44
CA GLY A 70 7.19 -13.07 -17.41
C GLY A 70 7.30 -12.49 -16.01
N MET A 71 6.23 -12.58 -15.20
CA MET A 71 6.25 -12.16 -13.80
C MET A 71 7.12 -13.05 -12.91
N GLN A 72 7.25 -14.34 -13.22
CA GLN A 72 8.17 -15.24 -12.53
C GLN A 72 9.63 -14.90 -12.83
N LEU A 73 9.98 -14.65 -14.08
CA LEU A 73 11.32 -14.19 -14.49
C LEU A 73 11.66 -12.83 -13.86
N LEU A 74 10.68 -11.92 -13.78
CA LEU A 74 10.86 -10.67 -13.05
C LEU A 74 11.27 -10.90 -11.60
N ARG A 75 10.59 -11.81 -10.88
CA ARG A 75 10.94 -12.18 -9.49
C ARG A 75 12.33 -12.79 -9.36
N GLN A 76 12.81 -13.48 -10.39
CA GLN A 76 14.15 -14.08 -10.41
C GLN A 76 15.25 -13.05 -10.76
N GLY A 77 14.87 -11.88 -11.28
CA GLY A 77 15.79 -10.83 -11.70
C GLY A 77 16.13 -10.86 -13.19
N ASP A 78 15.55 -11.78 -13.95
CA ASP A 78 15.79 -11.98 -15.39
C ASP A 78 14.96 -10.99 -16.22
N LEU A 79 15.31 -9.70 -16.10
CA LEU A 79 14.56 -8.59 -16.67
C LEU A 79 14.40 -8.71 -18.21
N GLN A 80 15.45 -9.14 -18.92
CA GLN A 80 15.41 -9.17 -20.38
C GLN A 80 14.41 -10.21 -20.91
N GLU A 81 14.47 -11.44 -20.41
CA GLU A 81 13.57 -12.51 -20.82
C GLU A 81 12.11 -12.21 -20.40
N ALA A 82 11.93 -11.62 -19.22
CA ALA A 82 10.62 -11.16 -18.80
C ALA A 82 9.99 -10.14 -19.76
N LEU A 83 10.78 -9.16 -20.22
CA LEU A 83 10.30 -8.18 -21.20
C LEU A 83 9.92 -8.85 -22.52
N GLU A 84 10.71 -9.82 -22.98
CA GLU A 84 10.43 -10.54 -24.23
C GLU A 84 9.09 -11.27 -24.16
N LEU A 85 8.80 -11.99 -23.07
CA LEU A 85 7.52 -12.68 -22.89
C LEU A 85 6.34 -11.70 -22.79
N LEU A 86 6.50 -10.60 -22.05
CA LEU A 86 5.44 -9.60 -21.90
C LEU A 86 5.16 -8.86 -23.23
N ASN A 87 6.18 -8.57 -24.02
CA ASN A 87 6.02 -7.99 -25.35
C ASN A 87 5.38 -8.97 -26.33
N GLN A 88 5.69 -10.27 -26.24
CA GLN A 88 5.02 -11.29 -27.04
C GLN A 88 3.53 -11.38 -26.68
N ALA A 89 3.19 -11.33 -25.38
CA ALA A 89 1.81 -11.28 -24.93
C ALA A 89 1.07 -10.04 -25.48
N GLN A 90 1.70 -8.86 -25.40
CA GLN A 90 1.15 -7.62 -25.93
C GLN A 90 0.96 -7.69 -27.46
N ALA A 91 1.95 -8.19 -28.20
CA ALA A 91 1.87 -8.34 -29.64
C ALA A 91 0.76 -9.31 -30.09
N LEU A 92 0.54 -10.39 -29.34
CA LEU A 92 -0.60 -11.28 -29.57
C LEU A 92 -1.93 -10.53 -29.36
N LEU A 93 -2.07 -9.77 -28.28
CA LEU A 93 -3.28 -8.98 -28.03
C LEU A 93 -3.51 -7.86 -29.05
N ASP A 94 -2.46 -7.30 -29.64
CA ASP A 94 -2.56 -6.25 -30.65
C ASP A 94 -2.85 -6.80 -32.05
N ALA A 95 -2.41 -8.02 -32.34
CA ALA A 95 -2.71 -8.70 -33.60
C ALA A 95 -4.19 -9.13 -33.71
N TRP A 96 -4.87 -9.25 -32.59
CA TRP A 96 -6.30 -9.51 -32.53
C TRP A 96 -7.06 -8.17 -32.58
N GLU A 97 -7.30 -7.68 -33.80
CA GLU A 97 -8.25 -6.59 -34.06
C GLU A 97 -9.68 -7.11 -34.01
N GLU A 98 -10.55 -6.33 -33.37
CA GLU A 98 -11.93 -6.68 -33.00
C GLU A 98 -12.78 -7.07 -34.23
N PRO A 99 -13.09 -8.37 -34.45
CA PRO A 99 -14.25 -8.71 -35.24
C PRO A 99 -15.51 -8.40 -34.40
N ASP A 100 -16.63 -8.17 -35.08
CA ASP A 100 -17.95 -7.75 -34.57
C ASP A 100 -18.62 -8.84 -33.70
N GLU A 101 -17.90 -9.37 -32.70
CA GLU A 101 -18.25 -10.53 -31.89
C GLU A 101 -18.59 -10.18 -30.43
N SER A 102 -19.39 -11.07 -29.83
CA SER A 102 -19.93 -11.07 -28.46
C SER A 102 -19.20 -10.20 -27.42
N SER A 103 -19.99 -9.39 -26.69
CA SER A 103 -19.51 -8.53 -25.61
C SER A 103 -18.66 -9.24 -24.54
N ALA A 104 -18.87 -10.55 -24.34
CA ALA A 104 -18.10 -11.35 -23.40
C ALA A 104 -16.64 -11.59 -23.85
N GLY A 105 -16.41 -11.87 -25.14
CA GLY A 105 -15.06 -12.06 -25.70
C GLY A 105 -14.25 -10.77 -25.64
N GLN A 106 -14.89 -9.64 -25.95
CA GLN A 106 -14.31 -8.31 -25.84
C GLN A 106 -13.82 -8.01 -24.42
N GLN A 107 -14.65 -8.35 -23.42
CA GLN A 107 -14.36 -8.10 -22.02
C GLN A 107 -13.18 -8.96 -21.54
N ALA A 108 -13.11 -10.22 -21.98
CA ALA A 108 -11.98 -11.11 -21.67
C ALA A 108 -10.67 -10.58 -22.29
N LEU A 109 -10.71 -10.12 -23.56
CA LEU A 109 -9.54 -9.55 -24.23
C LEU A 109 -9.09 -8.24 -23.55
N ALA A 110 -10.03 -7.37 -23.17
CA ALA A 110 -9.75 -6.14 -22.45
C ALA A 110 -9.14 -6.41 -21.07
N ALA A 111 -9.62 -7.44 -20.35
CA ALA A 111 -9.04 -7.88 -19.08
C ALA A 111 -7.61 -8.40 -19.27
N ALA A 112 -7.37 -9.26 -20.27
CA ALA A 112 -6.03 -9.76 -20.58
C ALA A 112 -5.05 -8.64 -20.95
N ARG A 113 -5.50 -7.65 -21.74
CA ARG A 113 -4.71 -6.45 -22.07
C ARG A 113 -4.42 -5.59 -20.84
N ALA A 114 -5.36 -5.50 -19.91
CA ALA A 114 -5.16 -4.81 -18.64
C ALA A 114 -4.06 -5.49 -17.81
N ASP A 115 -4.08 -6.83 -17.70
CA ASP A 115 -3.07 -7.61 -16.98
C ASP A 115 -1.68 -7.46 -17.60
N THR A 116 -1.56 -7.57 -18.93
CA THR A 116 -0.28 -7.40 -19.63
C THR A 116 0.30 -6.00 -19.43
N LEU A 117 -0.53 -4.95 -19.53
CA LEU A 117 -0.10 -3.57 -19.26
C LEU A 117 0.29 -3.36 -17.79
N SER A 118 -0.41 -4.00 -16.86
CA SER A 118 -0.07 -3.96 -15.44
C SER A 118 1.32 -4.55 -15.19
N ASN A 119 1.61 -5.72 -15.78
CA ASN A 119 2.89 -6.41 -15.67
C ASN A 119 4.04 -5.66 -16.35
N LEU A 120 3.82 -5.10 -17.54
CA LEU A 120 4.77 -4.18 -18.19
C LEU A 120 5.05 -2.95 -17.32
N GLY A 121 4.03 -2.44 -16.64
CA GLY A 121 4.16 -1.38 -15.65
C GLY A 121 5.12 -1.74 -14.50
N VAL A 122 4.97 -2.94 -13.94
CA VAL A 122 5.86 -3.47 -12.90
C VAL A 122 7.30 -3.65 -13.44
N TYR A 123 7.45 -4.15 -14.67
CA TYR A 123 8.75 -4.25 -15.34
C TYR A 123 9.45 -2.88 -15.44
N HIS A 124 8.77 -1.87 -15.97
CA HIS A 124 9.33 -0.52 -16.12
C HIS A 124 9.67 0.11 -14.77
N ARG A 125 8.88 -0.16 -13.72
CA ARG A 125 9.18 0.28 -12.35
C ARG A 125 10.51 -0.33 -11.87
N ARG A 126 10.69 -1.65 -12.01
CA ARG A 126 11.95 -2.35 -11.64
C ARG A 126 13.18 -1.80 -12.38
N ARG A 127 13.02 -1.28 -13.60
CA ARG A 127 14.09 -0.62 -14.36
C ARG A 127 14.33 0.85 -13.99
N GLY A 128 13.50 1.43 -13.12
CA GLY A 128 13.54 2.84 -12.77
C GLY A 128 12.94 3.77 -13.83
N GLU A 129 12.24 3.23 -14.83
CA GLU A 129 11.57 3.95 -15.91
C GLU A 129 10.18 4.43 -15.47
N ARG A 130 10.15 5.28 -14.43
CA ARG A 130 8.94 5.65 -13.66
C ARG A 130 7.79 6.18 -14.52
N GLU A 131 8.07 7.05 -15.49
CA GLU A 131 7.05 7.64 -16.35
C GLU A 131 6.37 6.61 -17.26
N LEU A 132 7.14 5.64 -17.76
CA LEU A 132 6.59 4.52 -18.54
C LEU A 132 5.74 3.61 -17.66
N ALA A 133 6.23 3.29 -16.46
CA ALA A 133 5.49 2.48 -15.48
C ALA A 133 4.13 3.11 -15.14
N ILE A 134 4.08 4.40 -14.84
CA ILE A 134 2.84 5.13 -14.52
C ILE A 134 1.87 5.09 -15.71
N ARG A 135 2.35 5.29 -16.95
CA ARG A 135 1.50 5.23 -18.14
C ARG A 135 0.88 3.85 -18.33
N CYS A 136 1.69 2.80 -18.29
CA CYS A 136 1.24 1.41 -18.45
C CYS A 136 0.23 1.03 -17.37
N LEU A 137 0.55 1.28 -16.10
CA LEU A 137 -0.33 0.96 -14.97
C LEU A 137 -1.64 1.76 -15.00
N SER A 138 -1.60 3.04 -15.40
CA SER A 138 -2.81 3.87 -15.52
C SER A 138 -3.71 3.40 -16.65
N GLN A 139 -3.14 2.93 -17.77
CA GLN A 139 -3.90 2.34 -18.85
C GLN A 139 -4.51 0.99 -18.44
N GLY A 140 -3.72 0.13 -17.78
CA GLY A 140 -4.20 -1.15 -17.23
C GLY A 140 -5.36 -0.95 -16.24
N LEU A 141 -5.24 -0.01 -15.30
CA LEU A 141 -6.31 0.30 -14.34
C LEU A 141 -7.60 0.77 -15.04
N ARG A 142 -7.51 1.58 -16.09
CA ARG A 142 -8.68 2.00 -16.87
C ARG A 142 -9.37 0.81 -17.53
N LEU A 143 -8.59 -0.10 -18.12
CA LEU A 143 -9.13 -1.31 -18.75
C LEU A 143 -9.74 -2.27 -17.73
N HIS A 144 -9.11 -2.50 -16.58
CA HIS A 144 -9.70 -3.30 -15.50
C HIS A 144 -11.06 -2.77 -15.04
N ARG A 145 -11.20 -1.45 -14.91
CA ARG A 145 -12.47 -0.82 -14.55
C ARG A 145 -13.52 -1.00 -15.65
N ALA A 146 -13.15 -0.78 -16.91
CA ALA A 146 -14.04 -0.96 -18.05
C ALA A 146 -14.49 -2.44 -18.20
N ALA A 147 -13.60 -3.37 -17.90
CA ALA A 147 -13.87 -4.81 -17.91
C ALA A 147 -14.55 -5.33 -16.64
N GLY A 148 -14.93 -4.46 -15.69
CA GLY A 148 -15.62 -4.87 -14.46
C GLY A 148 -14.79 -5.81 -13.57
N ALA A 149 -13.47 -5.62 -13.52
CA ALA A 149 -12.56 -6.49 -12.77
C ALA A 149 -12.93 -6.56 -11.27
N ARG A 150 -12.62 -7.71 -10.66
CA ARG A 150 -12.81 -7.94 -9.22
C ARG A 150 -12.08 -6.88 -8.39
N ARG A 151 -12.63 -6.54 -7.22
CA ARG A 151 -12.06 -5.51 -6.34
C ARG A 151 -10.60 -5.75 -5.98
N ARG A 152 -10.19 -7.01 -5.75
CA ARG A 152 -8.80 -7.40 -5.46
C ARG A 152 -7.82 -6.93 -6.55
N VAL A 153 -8.18 -7.09 -7.82
CA VAL A 153 -7.37 -6.66 -8.96
C VAL A 153 -7.23 -5.13 -8.96
N LEU A 154 -8.31 -4.41 -8.67
CA LEU A 154 -8.29 -2.95 -8.57
C LEU A 154 -7.42 -2.47 -7.40
N VAL A 155 -7.49 -3.13 -6.23
CA VAL A 155 -6.61 -2.85 -5.08
C VAL A 155 -5.15 -2.97 -5.50
N ALA A 156 -4.75 -4.10 -6.09
CA ALA A 156 -3.38 -4.33 -6.54
C ALA A 156 -2.89 -3.28 -7.56
N ALA A 157 -3.73 -2.93 -8.54
CA ALA A 157 -3.41 -1.89 -9.54
C ALA A 157 -3.19 -0.52 -8.88
N HIS A 158 -4.03 -0.14 -7.91
CA HIS A 158 -3.85 1.08 -7.14
C HIS A 158 -2.56 1.09 -6.30
N LEU A 159 -2.20 -0.03 -5.66
CA LEU A 159 -0.96 -0.17 -4.91
C LEU A 159 0.28 0.01 -5.80
N ASN A 160 0.27 -0.57 -7.00
CA ASN A 160 1.36 -0.42 -7.96
C ASN A 160 1.54 1.04 -8.41
N LEU A 161 0.44 1.76 -8.67
CA LEU A 161 0.48 3.19 -9.00
C LEU A 161 0.97 4.04 -7.83
N ALA A 162 0.50 3.74 -6.60
CA ALA A 162 0.95 4.44 -5.41
C ALA A 162 2.47 4.31 -5.22
N ALA A 163 3.02 3.10 -5.39
CA ALA A 163 4.46 2.86 -5.35
C ALA A 163 5.21 3.68 -6.41
N CYS A 164 4.77 3.66 -7.67
CA CYS A 164 5.41 4.44 -8.73
C CYS A 164 5.40 5.95 -8.44
N HIS A 165 4.30 6.49 -7.91
CA HIS A 165 4.21 7.90 -7.55
C HIS A 165 5.08 8.28 -6.35
N LEU A 166 5.27 7.40 -5.37
CA LEU A 166 6.24 7.62 -4.28
C LEU A 166 7.66 7.67 -4.81
N GLU A 167 8.04 6.74 -5.68
CA GLU A 167 9.36 6.73 -6.33
C GLU A 167 9.58 7.97 -7.21
N ALA A 168 8.53 8.47 -7.85
CA ALA A 168 8.52 9.69 -8.64
C ALA A 168 8.40 10.98 -7.79
N GLN A 169 8.49 10.88 -6.46
CA GLN A 169 8.42 12.01 -5.52
C GLN A 169 7.14 12.85 -5.66
N SER A 170 6.03 12.19 -6.00
CA SER A 170 4.70 12.77 -6.14
C SER A 170 3.73 12.25 -5.06
N PRO A 171 3.99 12.54 -3.77
CA PRO A 171 3.28 11.90 -2.66
C PRO A 171 1.78 12.23 -2.59
N ALA A 172 1.33 13.36 -3.15
CA ALA A 172 -0.10 13.68 -3.21
C ALA A 172 -0.89 12.71 -4.12
N LEU A 173 -0.33 12.36 -5.28
CA LEU A 173 -0.95 11.38 -6.19
C LEU A 173 -0.83 9.97 -5.61
N ALA A 174 0.30 9.65 -4.98
CA ALA A 174 0.46 8.38 -4.27
C ALA A 174 -0.60 8.20 -3.17
N LEU A 175 -0.89 9.25 -2.39
CA LEU A 175 -1.92 9.23 -1.36
C LEU A 175 -3.30 8.94 -1.95
N GLN A 176 -3.65 9.57 -3.08
CA GLN A 176 -4.94 9.31 -3.76
C GLN A 176 -5.10 7.84 -4.13
N HIS A 177 -4.06 7.23 -4.74
CA HIS A 177 -4.12 5.83 -5.12
C HIS A 177 -4.09 4.88 -3.92
N ALA A 178 -3.29 5.17 -2.89
CA ALA A 178 -3.21 4.36 -1.68
C ALA A 178 -4.53 4.39 -0.88
N SER A 179 -5.17 5.55 -0.75
CA SER A 179 -6.48 5.68 -0.11
C SER A 179 -7.56 4.90 -0.88
N ALA A 180 -7.58 4.99 -2.21
CA ALA A 180 -8.50 4.19 -3.01
C ALA A 180 -8.30 2.67 -2.82
N ALA A 181 -7.05 2.22 -2.63
CA ALA A 181 -6.75 0.83 -2.30
C ALA A 181 -7.26 0.43 -0.90
N VAL A 182 -7.14 1.32 0.10
CA VAL A 182 -7.71 1.09 1.44
C VAL A 182 -9.22 0.96 1.38
N ASP A 183 -9.91 1.87 0.67
CA ASP A 183 -11.37 1.85 0.55
C ASP A 183 -11.86 0.56 -0.11
N LEU A 184 -11.25 0.18 -1.24
CA LEU A 184 -11.58 -1.05 -1.96
C LEU A 184 -11.25 -2.30 -1.13
N GLY A 185 -10.10 -2.35 -0.46
CA GLY A 185 -9.68 -3.46 0.39
C GLY A 185 -10.58 -3.63 1.62
N GLY A 186 -11.01 -2.52 2.24
CA GLY A 186 -11.97 -2.53 3.34
C GLY A 186 -13.31 -3.14 2.92
N HIS A 187 -13.79 -2.83 1.71
CA HIS A 187 -15.00 -3.47 1.17
C HIS A 187 -14.84 -4.98 0.93
N VAL A 188 -13.67 -5.44 0.49
CA VAL A 188 -13.40 -6.88 0.31
C VAL A 188 -13.46 -7.60 1.66
N VAL A 189 -12.90 -7.01 2.71
CA VAL A 189 -12.85 -7.59 4.05
C VAL A 189 -14.20 -7.52 4.79
N ALA A 190 -15.00 -6.47 4.61
CA ALA A 190 -16.27 -6.26 5.31
C ALA A 190 -17.48 -6.97 4.67
N ALA A 191 -17.37 -7.46 3.43
CA ALA A 191 -18.46 -8.08 2.68
C ALA A 191 -19.20 -9.24 3.39
N PRO A 192 -18.56 -10.17 4.14
CA PRO A 192 -19.28 -11.28 4.77
C PRO A 192 -20.05 -10.89 6.04
N GLU A 193 -19.71 -9.78 6.71
CA GLU A 193 -20.26 -9.46 8.04
C GLU A 193 -21.70 -8.93 8.00
N LEU A 194 -22.18 -8.49 6.83
CA LEU A 194 -23.54 -7.96 6.64
C LEU A 194 -24.54 -9.01 6.10
N GLY A 195 -24.07 -10.24 5.83
CA GLY A 195 -24.88 -11.33 5.27
C GLY A 195 -25.38 -12.35 6.30
N GLY A 196 -25.08 -12.17 7.58
CA GLY A 196 -25.46 -13.09 8.65
C GLY A 196 -26.85 -12.83 9.22
N ASP A 197 -27.80 -13.68 8.82
CA ASP A 197 -28.70 -14.38 9.75
C ASP A 197 -30.00 -13.73 10.27
N ASP A 198 -30.60 -12.74 9.58
CA ASP A 198 -31.90 -12.19 10.04
C ASP A 198 -32.92 -11.88 8.91
N SER A 199 -32.84 -12.57 7.76
CA SER A 199 -33.93 -12.53 6.79
C SER A 199 -34.87 -13.73 6.98
N PRO A 200 -36.08 -13.51 7.52
CA PRO A 200 -37.05 -14.58 7.74
C PRO A 200 -37.42 -15.22 6.40
N GLU A 201 -37.44 -16.55 6.40
CA GLU A 201 -37.87 -17.45 5.32
C GLU A 201 -39.09 -16.88 4.58
N GLY A 202 -38.85 -16.33 3.39
CA GLY A 202 -39.86 -15.64 2.58
C GLY A 202 -39.67 -15.94 1.10
N GLU A 203 -40.13 -17.12 0.71
CA GLU A 203 -40.69 -17.53 -0.59
C GLU A 203 -40.09 -16.95 -1.89
N GLN A 204 -39.31 -17.83 -2.55
CA GLN A 204 -39.38 -18.19 -3.98
C GLN A 204 -39.26 -17.07 -5.02
N GLY A 205 -38.07 -16.93 -5.62
CA GLY A 205 -37.94 -16.43 -6.99
C GLY A 205 -36.72 -15.58 -7.35
N GLU A 206 -35.79 -15.30 -6.42
CA GLU A 206 -34.64 -14.44 -6.74
C GLU A 206 -33.53 -15.20 -7.49
N PRO A 207 -32.99 -14.62 -8.59
CA PRO A 207 -31.89 -15.21 -9.35
C PRO A 207 -30.67 -15.39 -8.46
N GLU A 208 -29.99 -16.53 -8.59
CA GLU A 208 -28.83 -16.94 -7.80
C GLU A 208 -27.88 -15.76 -7.51
N ARG A 209 -27.91 -15.26 -6.27
CA ARG A 209 -26.91 -14.28 -5.83
C ARG A 209 -25.52 -14.93 -5.95
N PRO A 210 -24.53 -14.22 -6.52
CA PRO A 210 -23.18 -14.74 -6.59
C PRO A 210 -22.68 -15.10 -5.17
N PRO A 211 -21.90 -16.18 -5.04
CA PRO A 211 -21.42 -16.66 -3.75
C PRO A 211 -20.71 -15.55 -2.98
N VAL A 212 -21.03 -15.39 -1.70
CA VAL A 212 -20.40 -14.41 -0.82
C VAL A 212 -18.91 -14.74 -0.73
N GLU A 213 -18.05 -13.87 -1.25
CA GLU A 213 -16.60 -14.04 -1.19
C GLU A 213 -16.14 -13.92 0.27
N VAL A 214 -15.65 -15.03 0.84
CA VAL A 214 -15.06 -15.04 2.18
C VAL A 214 -13.69 -14.35 2.13
N PRO A 215 -13.42 -13.37 3.02
CA PRO A 215 -12.12 -12.71 3.12
C PRO A 215 -11.01 -13.72 3.35
N GLN A 216 -9.97 -13.64 2.53
CA GLN A 216 -8.79 -14.48 2.62
C GLN A 216 -7.67 -13.75 3.38
N ALA A 217 -6.69 -14.49 3.88
CA ALA A 217 -5.50 -13.90 4.52
C ALA A 217 -4.81 -12.87 3.61
N ASP A 218 -4.78 -13.13 2.31
CA ASP A 218 -4.19 -12.22 1.32
C ASP A 218 -4.94 -10.88 1.22
N ASP A 219 -6.25 -10.84 1.49
CA ASP A 219 -7.03 -9.59 1.48
C ASP A 219 -6.59 -8.66 2.63
N TYR A 220 -6.38 -9.23 3.82
CA TYR A 220 -5.86 -8.47 4.95
C TYR A 220 -4.41 -8.03 4.73
N ALA A 221 -3.59 -8.86 4.06
CA ALA A 221 -2.24 -8.48 3.67
C ALA A 221 -2.25 -7.28 2.70
N MET A 222 -3.12 -7.32 1.67
CA MET A 222 -3.30 -6.19 0.74
C MET A 222 -3.77 -4.92 1.44
N LEU A 223 -4.75 -5.03 2.34
CA LEU A 223 -5.27 -3.89 3.10
C LEU A 223 -4.18 -3.27 4.00
N ALA A 224 -3.37 -4.10 4.66
CA ALA A 224 -2.24 -3.61 5.44
C ALA A 224 -1.18 -2.90 4.59
N VAL A 225 -0.86 -3.45 3.41
CA VAL A 225 0.05 -2.80 2.45
C VAL A 225 -0.52 -1.46 2.00
N ALA A 226 -1.83 -1.36 1.78
CA ALA A 226 -2.49 -0.09 1.42
C ALA A 226 -2.33 0.97 2.51
N TYR A 227 -2.59 0.62 3.78
CA TYR A 227 -2.33 1.55 4.90
C TYR A 227 -0.86 1.95 5.01
N HIS A 228 0.07 1.02 4.77
CA HIS A 228 1.49 1.33 4.74
C HIS A 228 1.85 2.34 3.64
N LYS A 229 1.26 2.21 2.43
CA LYS A 229 1.44 3.17 1.34
C LYS A 229 0.82 4.53 1.63
N VAL A 230 -0.32 4.57 2.33
CA VAL A 230 -0.90 5.83 2.85
C VAL A 230 0.08 6.52 3.81
N ALA A 231 0.71 5.75 4.70
CA ALA A 231 1.70 6.28 5.63
C ALA A 231 2.93 6.87 4.93
N GLU A 232 3.53 6.14 3.97
CA GLU A 232 4.65 6.62 3.16
C GLU A 232 4.30 7.91 2.39
N ALA A 233 3.08 8.00 1.87
CA ALA A 233 2.60 9.19 1.19
C ALA A 233 2.48 10.39 2.14
N TYR A 234 1.97 10.20 3.36
CA TYR A 234 1.95 11.25 4.38
C TYR A 234 3.34 11.70 4.83
N GLU A 235 4.31 10.77 4.93
CA GLU A 235 5.72 11.14 5.16
C GLU A 235 6.26 12.03 4.04
N GLY A 236 5.98 11.67 2.79
CA GLY A 236 6.35 12.48 1.62
C GLY A 236 5.74 13.90 1.65
N LEU A 237 4.52 14.03 2.20
CA LEU A 237 3.84 15.29 2.45
C LEU A 237 4.30 16.01 3.74
N ARG A 238 5.17 15.38 4.53
CA ARG A 238 5.66 15.85 5.84
C ARG A 238 4.56 15.98 6.91
N ASP A 239 3.47 15.23 6.79
CA ASP A 239 2.41 15.11 7.79
C ASP A 239 2.68 13.90 8.69
N TRP A 240 3.64 14.07 9.60
CA TRP A 240 4.14 12.97 10.45
C TRP A 240 3.08 12.36 11.36
N GLY A 241 2.12 13.17 11.82
CA GLY A 241 1.04 12.69 12.69
C GLY A 241 0.15 11.68 11.97
N LYS A 242 -0.30 12.01 10.75
CA LYS A 242 -1.09 11.09 9.93
C LYS A 242 -0.29 9.90 9.46
N ALA A 243 1.01 10.08 9.15
CA ALA A 243 1.89 8.97 8.79
C ALA A 243 2.00 7.95 9.93
N THR A 244 2.26 8.39 11.16
CA THR A 244 2.33 7.49 12.33
C THR A 244 1.00 6.76 12.56
N PHE A 245 -0.12 7.47 12.44
CA PHE A 245 -1.45 6.85 12.58
C PHE A 245 -1.68 5.76 11.53
N ALA A 246 -1.36 6.04 10.25
CA ALA A 246 -1.52 5.06 9.18
C ALA A 246 -0.57 3.84 9.33
N TYR A 247 0.67 4.03 9.82
CA TYR A 247 1.55 2.90 10.14
C TYR A 247 0.98 2.03 11.27
N MET A 248 0.37 2.63 12.29
CA MET A 248 -0.29 1.91 13.36
C MET A 248 -1.46 1.07 12.84
N GLN A 249 -2.31 1.65 11.99
CA GLN A 249 -3.41 0.92 11.35
C GLN A 249 -2.92 -0.27 10.52
N ALA A 250 -1.87 -0.08 9.72
CA ALA A 250 -1.27 -1.18 8.95
C ALA A 250 -0.79 -2.34 9.85
N TYR A 251 -0.13 -2.02 10.97
CA TYR A 251 0.34 -3.01 11.94
C TYR A 251 -0.83 -3.72 12.66
N GLU A 252 -1.87 -2.98 13.04
CA GLU A 252 -3.06 -3.54 13.68
C GLU A 252 -3.75 -4.55 12.75
N VAL A 253 -3.91 -4.24 11.47
CA VAL A 253 -4.52 -5.16 10.49
C VAL A 253 -3.73 -6.48 10.40
N VAL A 254 -2.40 -6.43 10.21
CA VAL A 254 -1.61 -7.67 10.10
C VAL A 254 -1.58 -8.46 11.41
N ARG A 255 -1.50 -7.78 12.55
CA ARG A 255 -1.39 -8.44 13.85
C ARG A 255 -2.69 -9.14 14.25
N HIS A 256 -3.84 -8.49 14.05
CA HIS A 256 -5.14 -9.06 14.42
C HIS A 256 -5.61 -10.12 13.41
N SER A 257 -5.46 -9.86 12.11
CA SER A 257 -6.03 -10.73 11.09
C SER A 257 -5.09 -11.87 10.65
N LEU A 258 -3.77 -11.66 10.62
CA LEU A 258 -2.80 -12.69 10.19
C LEU A 258 -2.09 -13.35 11.38
N GLY A 259 -2.13 -12.72 12.55
CA GLY A 259 -1.50 -13.19 13.77
C GLY A 259 -0.02 -12.79 13.92
N PRO A 260 0.55 -12.93 15.13
CA PRO A 260 1.89 -12.46 15.47
C PRO A 260 3.01 -13.29 14.81
N GLN A 261 2.74 -14.55 14.44
CA GLN A 261 3.76 -15.42 13.85
C GLN A 261 3.90 -15.26 12.33
N HIS A 262 2.96 -14.55 11.69
CA HIS A 262 2.95 -14.35 10.25
C HIS A 262 4.19 -13.56 9.79
N ARG A 263 4.72 -13.92 8.62
CA ARG A 263 5.93 -13.29 8.06
C ARG A 263 5.78 -11.78 7.91
N LEU A 264 4.62 -11.34 7.41
CA LEU A 264 4.31 -9.92 7.22
C LEU A 264 4.29 -9.18 8.57
N THR A 265 3.62 -9.73 9.59
CA THR A 265 3.58 -9.14 10.94
C THR A 265 4.99 -8.95 11.49
N LYS A 266 5.85 -9.97 11.41
CA LYS A 266 7.26 -9.88 11.83
C LYS A 266 8.05 -8.84 11.02
N SER A 267 7.73 -8.68 9.75
CA SER A 267 8.35 -7.65 8.90
C SER A 267 7.98 -6.24 9.37
N PHE A 268 6.71 -6.00 9.71
CA PHE A 268 6.26 -4.74 10.29
C PHE A 268 6.88 -4.47 11.67
N GLU A 269 7.03 -5.49 12.53
CA GLU A 269 7.66 -5.34 13.85
C GLU A 269 9.14 -4.97 13.80
N ARG A 270 9.85 -5.44 12.76
CA ARG A 270 11.25 -5.07 12.52
C ARG A 270 11.38 -3.66 11.94
N SER A 271 10.30 -3.10 11.40
CA SER A 271 10.29 -1.74 10.86
C SER A 271 10.43 -0.72 11.99
N SER A 272 11.37 0.19 11.86
CA SER A 272 11.47 1.35 12.77
C SER A 272 10.30 2.34 12.62
N ARG A 273 9.50 2.20 11.55
CA ARG A 273 8.37 3.07 11.24
C ARG A 273 7.08 2.65 11.93
N CYS A 274 7.01 1.39 12.35
CA CYS A 274 5.89 0.88 13.12
C CYS A 274 6.24 0.98 14.62
N PRO A 275 5.29 1.39 15.49
CA PRO A 275 5.52 1.39 16.93
C PRO A 275 5.82 -0.04 17.40
N SER A 276 7.10 -0.38 17.56
CA SER A 276 7.53 -1.67 18.06
C SER A 276 7.13 -1.75 19.53
N HIS A 277 6.14 -2.58 19.82
CA HIS A 277 5.59 -2.78 21.16
C HIS A 277 5.42 -1.46 21.92
N LEU A 278 4.22 -0.87 21.79
CA LEU A 278 3.58 -0.25 22.96
C LEU A 278 3.45 -1.36 24.01
N SER A 279 4.57 -1.63 24.67
CA SER A 279 4.63 -2.42 25.89
C SER A 279 3.62 -1.74 26.80
N ALA A 280 2.75 -2.55 27.40
CA ALA A 280 1.67 -2.15 28.29
C ALA A 280 2.04 -0.90 29.12
N PRO A 281 1.09 0.01 29.38
CA PRO A 281 1.34 1.40 29.74
C PRO A 281 2.17 1.53 31.03
N THR A 282 3.49 1.52 30.89
CA THR A 282 4.40 2.05 31.90
C THR A 282 4.50 3.55 31.65
N THR A 283 3.50 4.27 32.15
CA THR A 283 3.59 5.68 32.59
C THR A 283 4.67 6.55 31.91
N ALA A 284 4.32 7.13 30.75
CA ALA A 284 4.66 8.50 30.29
C ALA A 284 4.76 8.56 28.76
N LEU A 285 3.98 9.48 28.18
CA LEU A 285 3.97 9.86 26.76
C LEU A 285 5.36 10.25 26.24
N ALA A 286 6.11 9.30 25.69
CA ALA A 286 7.29 9.59 24.89
C ALA A 286 6.86 9.75 23.42
N CYS A 287 6.75 11.00 22.97
CA CYS A 287 6.63 11.30 21.54
C CYS A 287 7.81 10.66 20.78
N PRO A 288 7.60 10.10 19.58
CA PRO A 288 8.70 9.61 18.77
C PRO A 288 9.68 10.75 18.50
N SER A 289 10.91 10.57 18.96
CA SER A 289 11.98 11.54 18.72
C SER A 289 12.24 11.67 17.21
N PRO A 290 12.40 12.89 16.67
CA PRO A 290 12.63 13.09 15.24
C PRO A 290 13.85 12.30 14.75
N PRO A 291 13.85 11.83 13.49
CA PRO A 291 14.90 10.97 12.95
C PRO A 291 16.30 11.57 13.13
N ARG A 292 17.27 10.72 13.48
CA ARG A 292 18.67 11.08 13.77
C ARG A 292 19.36 11.89 12.64
N SER A 293 18.85 11.83 11.41
CA SER A 293 19.35 12.64 10.28
C SER A 293 19.20 14.15 10.48
N ALA A 294 18.34 14.61 11.40
CA ALA A 294 18.24 16.02 11.77
C ALA A 294 19.30 16.50 12.78
N ARG A 295 20.12 15.59 13.35
CA ARG A 295 21.11 15.92 14.40
C ARG A 295 22.55 16.07 13.93
N SER A 296 22.86 15.94 12.64
CA SER A 296 24.27 15.95 12.19
C SER A 296 24.49 16.71 10.89
N ALA A 297 24.43 18.03 10.99
CA ALA A 297 25.12 18.93 10.08
C ALA A 297 25.60 20.18 10.85
N ALA A 298 26.66 20.01 11.64
CA ALA A 298 27.54 21.11 12.01
C ALA A 298 28.99 20.63 11.91
N PRO A 299 29.69 21.04 10.84
CA PRO A 299 31.02 21.60 11.01
C PRO A 299 31.02 22.97 10.32
N GLY A 300 30.80 24.03 11.10
CA GLY A 300 30.82 25.39 10.56
C GLY A 300 29.99 26.41 11.32
N GLY A 301 30.36 26.70 12.56
CA GLY A 301 30.55 28.08 13.05
C GLY A 301 29.45 29.14 12.92
N ARG A 302 28.19 28.84 12.64
CA ARG A 302 27.11 29.83 12.85
C ARG A 302 26.65 29.76 14.30
N ARG A 303 27.30 30.56 15.16
CA ARG A 303 26.78 30.93 16.47
C ARG A 303 25.32 31.37 16.29
N LEU A 304 24.40 30.66 16.93
CA LEU A 304 23.05 31.17 17.15
C LEU A 304 23.17 32.61 17.68
N PRO A 305 22.35 33.56 17.20
CA PRO A 305 22.35 34.91 17.74
C PRO A 305 22.24 34.79 19.25
N GLN A 306 23.17 35.42 19.94
CA GLN A 306 23.27 35.39 21.39
C GLN A 306 22.02 36.10 21.91
N ILE A 307 20.95 35.33 22.13
CA ILE A 307 19.74 35.82 22.82
C ILE A 307 20.28 36.33 24.14
N GLN A 308 20.28 37.64 24.31
CA GLN A 308 20.72 38.27 25.53
C GLN A 308 19.85 37.68 26.62
N ARG A 309 20.43 36.78 27.43
CA ARG A 309 19.77 36.34 28.66
C ARG A 309 19.47 37.64 29.41
N PRO A 310 18.21 37.92 29.76
CA PRO A 310 17.87 39.13 30.48
C PRO A 310 18.81 39.21 31.67
N ARG A 311 19.59 40.29 31.68
CA ARG A 311 20.61 40.61 32.67
C ARG A 311 19.96 40.38 34.03
N SER A 312 20.48 39.43 34.79
CA SER A 312 19.99 39.04 36.10
C SER A 312 20.03 40.28 36.99
N GLN A 313 18.93 41.04 36.98
CA GLN A 313 18.65 42.01 38.01
C GLN A 313 18.43 41.16 39.25
N ARG A 314 19.33 41.34 40.23
CA ARG A 314 19.11 40.92 41.61
C ARG A 314 17.82 41.60 42.09
N SER A 315 16.66 41.02 41.76
CA SER A 315 15.43 41.28 42.49
C SER A 315 15.51 40.42 43.74
N THR A 316 15.92 41.04 44.84
CA THR A 316 15.62 40.55 46.18
C THR A 316 14.08 40.44 46.30
N GLY A 317 13.53 39.25 46.07
CA GLY A 317 12.09 39.00 46.14
C GLY A 317 11.49 38.17 45.00
N ALA A 318 12.19 37.15 44.50
CA ALA A 318 11.53 36.14 43.68
C ALA A 318 10.60 35.31 44.58
N PRO A 319 9.28 35.22 44.29
CA PRO A 319 8.42 34.28 44.99
C PRO A 319 8.97 32.86 44.80
N PRO A 320 8.87 31.99 45.82
CA PRO A 320 9.35 30.62 45.71
C PRO A 320 8.73 29.97 44.48
N ALA A 321 9.53 29.22 43.73
CA ALA A 321 9.06 28.42 42.61
C ALA A 321 7.85 27.61 43.10
N GLN A 322 6.65 28.01 42.67
CA GLN A 322 5.44 27.28 42.98
C GLN A 322 5.65 25.91 42.36
N ALA A 323 5.86 24.91 43.21
CA ALA A 323 5.76 23.53 42.82
C ALA A 323 4.38 23.39 42.18
N TYR A 324 4.35 23.13 40.87
CA TYR A 324 3.11 22.77 40.19
C TYR A 324 2.71 21.40 40.72
N GLU A 325 2.05 21.37 41.88
CA GLU A 325 1.37 20.19 42.35
C GLU A 325 0.16 19.99 41.45
N LEU A 326 0.24 18.97 40.61
CA LEU A 326 -0.88 18.49 39.81
C LEU A 326 -1.90 17.83 40.75
N THR A 327 -2.68 18.65 41.45
CA THR A 327 -3.80 18.20 42.26
C THR A 327 -4.93 17.73 41.34
N LYS A 328 -5.72 16.75 41.78
CA LYS A 328 -6.85 16.21 41.01
C LYS A 328 -7.89 17.29 40.62
N GLU A 329 -7.88 18.41 41.33
CA GLU A 329 -8.78 19.55 41.13
C GLU A 329 -8.40 20.40 39.90
N LEU A 330 -7.14 20.34 39.45
CA LEU A 330 -6.68 21.05 38.25
C LEU A 330 -7.07 20.34 36.95
N PHE A 331 -7.46 19.07 37.03
CA PHE A 331 -7.93 18.32 35.87
C PHE A 331 -9.45 18.50 35.73
N PRO A 332 -9.94 18.93 34.57
CA PRO A 332 -11.38 18.96 34.32
C PRO A 332 -11.95 17.55 34.52
N SER A 333 -13.14 17.46 35.13
CA SER A 333 -13.79 16.19 35.39
C SER A 333 -13.97 15.41 34.10
N TRP A 334 -13.53 14.15 34.09
CA TRP A 334 -13.68 13.25 32.94
C TRP A 334 -14.78 12.22 33.19
N PRO A 335 -15.76 12.07 32.28
CA PRO A 335 -15.88 12.77 31.00
C PRO A 335 -16.33 14.23 31.15
N PRO A 336 -15.98 15.12 30.18
CA PRO A 336 -16.40 16.51 30.22
C PRO A 336 -17.92 16.64 30.25
N GLU A 337 -18.44 17.64 30.95
CA GLU A 337 -19.89 17.83 31.10
C GLU A 337 -20.60 18.01 29.75
N SER A 338 -19.91 18.58 28.76
CA SER A 338 -20.36 18.75 27.38
C SER A 338 -20.42 17.46 26.56
N ALA A 339 -19.99 16.31 27.11
CA ALA A 339 -20.01 15.04 26.39
C ALA A 339 -21.44 14.62 26.03
N ASN A 340 -21.66 14.26 24.77
CA ASN A 340 -22.95 13.84 24.26
C ASN A 340 -23.33 12.43 24.78
N ARG A 341 -24.57 11.99 24.50
CA ARG A 341 -25.07 10.70 25.00
C ARG A 341 -24.25 9.49 24.53
N GLU A 342 -23.72 9.56 23.32
CA GLU A 342 -22.95 8.48 22.70
C GLU A 342 -21.54 8.42 23.28
N GLU A 343 -20.85 9.55 23.38
CA GLU A 343 -19.54 9.67 24.04
C GLU A 343 -19.60 9.18 25.49
N ARG A 344 -20.68 9.51 26.23
CA ARG A 344 -20.91 8.98 27.59
C ARG A 344 -21.01 7.46 27.63
N ARG A 345 -21.55 6.81 26.60
CA ARG A 345 -21.59 5.34 26.49
C ARG A 345 -20.20 4.76 26.23
N TRP A 346 -19.42 5.38 25.35
CA TRP A 346 -18.02 5.01 25.12
C TRP A 346 -17.19 5.11 26.41
N TYR A 347 -17.33 6.20 27.17
CA TYR A 347 -16.64 6.34 28.45
C TYR A 347 -17.08 5.30 29.50
N ALA A 348 -18.35 4.89 29.48
CA ALA A 348 -18.84 3.85 30.38
C ALA A 348 -18.28 2.46 30.02
N LEU A 349 -18.15 2.15 28.72
CA LEU A 349 -17.52 0.92 28.24
C LEU A 349 -16.04 0.87 28.62
N ALA A 350 -15.29 1.96 28.37
CA ALA A 350 -13.87 2.04 28.68
C ALA A 350 -13.57 1.79 30.18
N ARG A 351 -14.44 2.26 31.10
CA ARG A 351 -14.27 2.01 32.54
C ARG A 351 -14.47 0.54 32.93
N ARG A 352 -15.32 -0.20 32.19
CA ARG A 352 -15.59 -1.62 32.45
C ARG A 352 -14.42 -2.52 32.06
N GLU A 353 -13.60 -2.12 31.10
CA GLU A 353 -12.42 -2.89 30.68
C GLU A 353 -11.20 -2.66 31.59
N THR A 354 -11.16 -1.53 32.31
CA THR A 354 -10.06 -1.19 33.22
C THR A 354 -10.27 -1.63 34.67
N SER A 355 -11.46 -2.14 35.01
CA SER A 355 -11.82 -2.64 36.35
C SER A 355 -11.79 -4.16 36.35
#